data_AF-A0A9P8MSZ5-F1
#
_entry.id   AF-A0A9P8MSZ5-F1
#
_cell.length_a   1.000
_cell.length_b   1.000
_cell.length_c   1.000
_cell.angle_alpha   90.00
_cell.angle_beta   90.00
_cell.angle_gamma   90.00
#
_symmetry.space_group_name_H-M   'P 1'
#
loop_
_entity.id
_entity.type
_entity.pdbx_description
1 polymer ?
#
loop_
_entity_poly.entity_id
_entity_poly.type
_entity_poly.pdbx_seq_one_letter_code
_entity_poly.pdbx_strand_id
1 'polypeptide(L)'
;MATAMADGTDLRPEATPEIPGPPPLDPETAFRESLFDAMADDEAASYWEHVYGQPIHVYPNEKVGPQGELERMTDDEYAAYVRQKMFEKTHAGLLEENARREEQRKRRERQRQDRRREQDEHARRSRKLQDDVELSLRRGEARKLRKEWDGLWADYADGWAAWMANWLAAVAGQRGRRKDITEEDVRTFFVQGFNLQAVGERAFAAQLKEERVRWHPDKIQQRLGGVVDSDVMRDVTAMFQIIDRLWGQTR
;
A
#
# COMPACT_ATOMS: atom_id res chain seq x y z
N MET A 1 6.13 -60.28 -81.09
CA MET A 1 5.96 -61.09 -79.86
C MET A 1 7.33 -61.17 -79.22
N ALA A 2 7.64 -60.26 -78.26
CA ALA A 2 7.56 -60.49 -76.80
C ALA A 2 8.53 -61.63 -76.40
N THR A 3 9.60 -61.47 -75.61
CA THR A 3 9.77 -60.71 -74.35
C THR A 3 11.27 -60.57 -74.00
N ALA A 4 11.60 -59.48 -73.29
CA ALA A 4 12.85 -59.03 -72.64
C ALA A 4 13.66 -60.13 -71.89
N MET A 5 15.01 -60.22 -71.91
CA MET A 5 16.08 -59.38 -71.28
C MET A 5 15.76 -58.93 -69.84
N ALA A 6 16.62 -58.91 -68.82
CA ALA A 6 18.00 -59.32 -68.53
C ALA A 6 18.03 -59.52 -66.99
N ASP A 7 18.66 -60.59 -66.49
CA ASP A 7 19.89 -60.56 -65.69
C ASP A 7 20.08 -59.35 -64.76
N GLY A 8 20.14 -59.62 -63.47
CA GLY A 8 20.20 -58.62 -62.41
C GLY A 8 20.84 -59.21 -61.16
N THR A 9 22.13 -59.51 -61.26
CA THR A 9 23.01 -59.83 -60.13
C THR A 9 23.15 -58.61 -59.21
N ASP A 10 22.64 -58.75 -58.00
CA ASP A 10 22.77 -57.82 -56.87
C ASP A 10 24.23 -57.77 -56.38
N LEU A 11 24.96 -56.75 -56.82
CA LEU A 11 26.25 -56.36 -56.24
C LEU A 11 26.06 -55.05 -55.46
N ARG A 12 25.88 -55.20 -54.14
CA ARG A 12 25.88 -54.11 -53.16
C ARG A 12 27.29 -53.47 -53.16
N PRO A 13 27.45 -52.16 -53.35
CA PRO A 13 28.76 -51.51 -53.20
C PRO A 13 29.14 -51.46 -51.73
N GLU A 14 30.34 -51.96 -51.41
CA GLU A 14 30.97 -51.81 -50.09
C GLU A 14 31.10 -50.33 -49.71
N ALA A 15 30.66 -49.99 -48.50
CA ALA A 15 30.91 -48.70 -47.90
C ALA A 15 32.40 -48.55 -47.61
N THR A 16 33.04 -47.56 -48.23
CA THR A 16 34.35 -47.04 -47.83
C THR A 16 34.31 -46.60 -46.35
N PRO A 17 35.28 -46.98 -45.51
CA PRO A 17 35.33 -46.51 -44.12
C PRO A 17 35.63 -45.01 -44.12
N GLU A 18 34.69 -44.21 -43.59
CA GLU A 18 34.93 -42.81 -43.26
C GLU A 18 36.08 -42.73 -42.25
N ILE A 19 37.21 -42.15 -42.66
CA ILE A 19 38.29 -41.76 -41.77
C ILE A 19 37.68 -40.69 -40.83
N PRO A 20 37.63 -40.90 -39.50
CA PRO A 20 37.12 -39.88 -38.60
C PRO A 20 38.02 -38.66 -38.71
N GLY A 21 37.47 -37.55 -39.21
CA GLY A 21 38.16 -36.27 -39.19
C GLY A 21 38.54 -35.88 -37.76
N PRO A 22 39.56 -35.02 -37.56
CA PRO A 22 39.94 -34.56 -36.24
C PRO A 22 38.72 -34.00 -35.49
N PRO A 23 38.64 -34.19 -34.16
CA PRO A 23 37.52 -33.72 -33.37
C PRO A 23 37.32 -32.21 -33.60
N PRO A 24 36.06 -31.73 -33.64
CA PRO A 24 35.81 -30.31 -33.85
C PRO A 24 36.53 -29.51 -32.78
N LEU A 25 37.44 -28.64 -33.22
CA LEU A 25 38.19 -27.74 -32.36
C LEU A 25 37.22 -26.88 -31.55
N ASP A 26 37.63 -26.50 -30.33
CA ASP A 26 36.92 -25.50 -29.54
C ASP A 26 36.71 -24.23 -30.39
N PRO A 27 35.50 -23.63 -30.44
CA PRO A 27 35.22 -22.50 -31.32
C PRO A 27 36.20 -21.33 -31.18
N GLU A 28 36.76 -21.14 -29.98
CA GLU A 28 37.80 -20.14 -29.71
C GLU A 28 39.10 -20.47 -30.45
N THR A 29 39.52 -21.74 -30.40
CA THR A 29 40.75 -22.25 -31.04
C THR A 29 40.60 -22.30 -32.56
N ALA A 30 39.46 -22.76 -33.06
CA ALA A 30 39.15 -22.81 -34.49
C ALA A 30 39.17 -21.40 -35.12
N PHE A 31 38.60 -20.42 -34.42
CA PHE A 31 38.64 -19.01 -34.84
C PHE A 31 40.06 -18.47 -34.83
N ARG A 32 40.84 -18.75 -33.78
CA ARG A 32 42.24 -18.30 -33.68
C ARG A 32 43.06 -18.83 -34.84
N GLU A 33 43.02 -20.13 -35.08
CA GLU A 33 43.78 -20.76 -36.17
C GLU A 33 43.34 -20.22 -37.54
N SER A 34 42.04 -20.07 -37.77
CA SER A 34 41.51 -19.51 -39.02
C SER A 34 41.81 -18.01 -39.20
N LEU A 35 41.92 -17.24 -38.11
CA LEU A 35 42.32 -15.83 -38.15
C LEU A 35 43.78 -15.69 -38.57
N PHE A 36 44.67 -16.51 -38.00
CA PHE A 36 46.09 -16.49 -38.34
C PHE A 36 46.35 -17.05 -39.74
N ASP A 37 45.60 -18.07 -40.17
CA ASP A 37 45.62 -18.58 -41.55
C ASP A 37 45.21 -17.49 -42.55
N ALA A 38 44.14 -16.75 -42.25
CA ALA A 38 43.69 -15.60 -43.03
C ALA A 38 44.62 -14.38 -43.00
N MET A 39 45.60 -14.35 -42.09
CA MET A 39 46.66 -13.35 -42.10
C MET A 39 47.88 -13.79 -42.92
N ALA A 40 48.03 -15.10 -43.14
CA ALA A 40 49.12 -15.71 -43.89
C ALA A 40 48.74 -16.01 -45.35
N ASP A 41 47.45 -16.17 -45.64
CA ASP A 41 46.89 -16.50 -46.95
C ASP A 41 45.73 -15.56 -47.33
N ASP A 42 45.82 -14.98 -48.52
CA ASP A 42 44.83 -14.07 -49.10
C ASP A 42 43.49 -14.79 -49.42
N GLU A 43 43.49 -16.11 -49.61
CA GLU A 43 42.27 -16.89 -49.84
C GLU A 43 41.42 -17.01 -48.56
N ALA A 44 42.06 -17.26 -47.42
CA ALA A 44 41.41 -17.29 -46.12
C ALA A 44 41.01 -15.87 -45.64
N ALA A 45 41.77 -14.83 -46.02
CA ALA A 45 41.40 -13.43 -45.79
C ALA A 45 40.05 -13.07 -46.46
N SER A 46 39.86 -13.55 -47.69
CA SER A 46 38.65 -13.31 -48.48
C SER A 46 37.40 -13.96 -47.87
N TYR A 47 37.54 -15.12 -47.21
CA TYR A 47 36.43 -15.76 -46.47
C TYR A 47 35.92 -14.87 -45.34
N TRP A 48 36.81 -14.34 -44.51
CA TRP A 48 36.42 -13.48 -43.39
C TRP A 48 35.97 -12.08 -43.82
N GLU A 49 36.54 -11.56 -44.90
CA GLU A 49 36.02 -10.36 -45.55
C GLU A 49 34.56 -10.55 -45.98
N HIS A 50 34.20 -11.74 -46.46
CA HIS A 50 32.80 -12.06 -46.78
C HIS A 50 31.90 -12.20 -45.54
N VAL A 51 32.37 -12.84 -44.47
CA VAL A 51 31.56 -13.06 -43.24
C VAL A 51 31.27 -11.74 -42.50
N TYR A 52 32.24 -10.82 -42.43
CA TYR A 52 32.13 -9.60 -41.62
C TYR A 52 32.18 -8.28 -42.41
N GLY A 53 32.43 -8.33 -43.73
CA GLY A 53 32.42 -7.17 -44.63
C GLY A 53 33.65 -6.26 -44.52
N GLN A 54 34.77 -6.76 -44.00
CA GLN A 54 36.00 -5.99 -43.71
C GLN A 54 37.25 -6.82 -44.04
N PRO A 55 38.26 -6.28 -44.75
CA PRO A 55 39.53 -6.99 -44.97
C PRO A 55 40.31 -7.16 -43.66
N ILE A 56 40.82 -8.36 -43.41
CA ILE A 56 41.62 -8.67 -42.21
C ILE A 56 42.94 -7.88 -42.18
N HIS A 57 43.50 -7.56 -43.35
CA HIS A 57 44.77 -6.81 -43.50
C HIS A 57 44.71 -5.35 -43.01
N VAL A 58 43.55 -4.84 -42.58
CA VAL A 58 43.40 -3.50 -42.00
C VAL A 58 43.90 -3.46 -40.54
N TYR A 59 44.01 -4.61 -39.87
CA TYR A 59 44.59 -4.69 -38.53
C TYR A 59 46.11 -4.85 -38.64
N PRO A 60 46.91 -3.92 -38.07
CA PRO A 60 48.36 -3.96 -38.21
C PRO A 60 48.93 -5.28 -37.67
N ASN A 61 49.64 -6.02 -38.53
CA ASN A 61 50.38 -7.24 -38.19
C ASN A 61 51.85 -6.94 -37.83
N GLU A 62 52.31 -5.70 -38.03
CA GLU A 62 53.68 -5.32 -37.69
C GLU A 62 53.79 -4.95 -36.22
N LYS A 63 54.47 -5.82 -35.47
CA LYS A 63 55.02 -5.58 -34.13
C LYS A 63 56.12 -4.50 -34.19
N VAL A 64 55.78 -3.27 -34.57
CA VAL A 64 56.75 -2.18 -34.67
C VAL A 64 56.20 -0.92 -34.02
N GLY A 65 56.43 -0.80 -32.71
CA GLY A 65 56.41 0.50 -32.03
C GLY A 65 56.91 0.43 -30.59
N PRO A 66 57.89 1.26 -30.17
CA PRO A 66 58.56 1.16 -28.86
C PRO A 66 57.70 1.41 -27.60
N GLN A 67 56.37 1.47 -27.72
CA GLN A 67 55.41 1.69 -26.63
C GLN A 67 54.15 0.80 -26.69
N GLY A 68 54.10 -0.26 -27.52
CA GLY A 68 52.83 -0.94 -27.87
C GLY A 68 52.27 -1.93 -26.82
N GLU A 69 51.03 -1.71 -26.36
CA GLU A 69 50.26 -2.65 -25.53
C GLU A 69 49.95 -3.97 -26.25
N LEU A 70 49.82 -3.93 -27.58
CA LEU A 70 49.56 -5.09 -28.46
C LEU A 70 50.73 -6.08 -28.51
N GLU A 71 51.95 -5.63 -28.22
CA GLU A 71 53.16 -6.46 -28.27
C GLU A 71 53.29 -7.41 -27.05
N ARG A 72 52.54 -7.15 -25.98
CA ARG A 72 52.52 -7.96 -24.75
C ARG A 72 51.38 -8.96 -24.70
N MET A 73 50.42 -8.86 -25.62
CA MET A 73 49.27 -9.76 -25.68
C MET A 73 49.71 -11.10 -26.27
N THR A 74 49.26 -12.17 -25.62
CA THR A 74 49.34 -13.52 -26.18
C THR A 74 48.48 -13.62 -27.44
N ASP A 75 48.77 -14.61 -28.30
CA ASP A 75 48.03 -14.80 -29.55
C ASP A 75 46.51 -14.99 -29.31
N ASP A 76 46.13 -15.52 -28.14
CA ASP A 76 44.74 -15.63 -27.67
C ASP A 76 44.12 -14.27 -27.35
N GLU A 77 44.85 -13.42 -26.64
CA GLU A 77 44.41 -12.06 -26.30
C GLU A 77 44.30 -11.17 -27.54
N TYR A 78 45.19 -11.35 -28.52
CA TYR A 78 45.12 -10.66 -29.81
C TYR A 78 43.90 -11.12 -30.63
N ALA A 79 43.64 -12.43 -30.70
CA ALA A 79 42.48 -12.97 -31.40
C ALA A 79 41.15 -12.48 -30.78
N ALA A 80 41.06 -12.42 -29.45
CA ALA A 80 39.92 -11.86 -28.73
C ALA A 80 39.74 -10.36 -29.01
N TYR A 81 40.83 -9.60 -29.03
CA TYR A 81 40.84 -8.18 -29.34
C TYR A 81 40.36 -7.89 -30.77
N VAL A 82 40.86 -8.63 -31.77
CA VAL A 82 40.46 -8.48 -33.18
C VAL A 82 38.97 -8.83 -33.35
N ARG A 83 38.50 -9.91 -32.71
CA ARG A 83 37.08 -10.29 -32.71
C ARG A 83 36.21 -9.19 -32.10
N GLN A 84 36.62 -8.62 -30.97
CA GLN A 84 35.92 -7.51 -30.33
C GLN A 84 35.88 -6.28 -31.24
N LYS A 85 36.99 -5.90 -31.88
CA LYS A 85 37.06 -4.75 -32.78
C LYS A 85 36.23 -4.91 -34.05
N MET A 86 36.24 -6.10 -34.64
CA MET A 86 35.37 -6.45 -35.76
C MET A 86 33.90 -6.40 -35.34
N PHE A 87 33.55 -6.94 -34.17
CA PHE A 87 32.20 -6.89 -33.65
C PHE A 87 31.72 -5.45 -33.40
N GLU A 88 32.55 -4.62 -32.75
CA GLU A 88 32.28 -3.20 -32.50
C GLU A 88 31.98 -2.44 -33.80
N LYS A 89 32.71 -2.72 -34.87
CA LYS A 89 32.58 -2.02 -36.16
C LYS A 89 31.37 -2.50 -36.96
N THR A 90 31.13 -3.81 -37.04
CA THR A 90 29.99 -4.39 -37.77
C THR A 90 28.67 -4.18 -37.02
N HIS A 91 28.70 -4.12 -35.68
CA HIS A 91 27.51 -3.95 -34.84
C HIS A 91 27.38 -2.55 -34.23
N ALA A 92 28.15 -1.56 -34.71
CA ALA A 92 28.08 -0.18 -34.22
C ALA A 92 26.64 0.38 -34.22
N GLY A 93 25.87 0.13 -35.30
CA GLY A 93 24.47 0.54 -35.38
C GLY A 93 23.55 -0.21 -34.41
N LEU A 94 23.84 -1.48 -34.13
CA LEU A 94 23.08 -2.30 -33.17
C LEU A 94 23.39 -1.91 -31.72
N LEU A 95 24.64 -1.57 -31.42
CA LEU A 95 25.06 -1.05 -30.11
C LEU A 95 24.43 0.31 -29.83
N GLU A 96 24.41 1.21 -30.81
CA GLU A 96 23.74 2.51 -30.69
C GLU A 96 22.22 2.35 -30.53
N GLU A 97 21.60 1.45 -31.30
CA GLU A 97 20.16 1.20 -31.17
C GLU A 97 19.81 0.60 -29.80
N ASN A 98 20.60 -0.36 -29.31
CA ASN A 98 20.41 -0.94 -27.98
C ASN A 98 20.59 0.10 -26.88
N ALA A 99 21.62 0.97 -26.97
CA ALA A 99 21.82 2.07 -26.04
C ALA A 99 20.60 3.02 -26.02
N ARG A 100 20.08 3.41 -27.20
CA ARG A 100 18.86 4.22 -27.31
C ARG A 100 17.64 3.52 -26.69
N ARG A 101 17.47 2.22 -26.93
CA ARG A 101 16.37 1.43 -26.36
C ARG A 101 16.46 1.35 -24.84
N GLU A 102 17.66 1.15 -24.29
CA GLU A 102 17.90 1.14 -22.86
C GLU A 102 17.62 2.49 -22.20
N GLU A 103 18.09 3.59 -22.80
CA GLU A 103 17.80 4.94 -22.32
C GLU A 103 16.31 5.24 -22.33
N GLN A 104 15.61 4.87 -23.41
CA GLN A 104 14.15 5.01 -23.47
C GLN A 104 13.45 4.18 -22.39
N ARG A 105 13.91 2.95 -22.13
CA ARG A 105 13.37 2.09 -21.08
C ARG A 105 13.58 2.72 -19.70
N LYS A 106 14.81 3.17 -19.39
CA LYS A 106 15.16 3.87 -18.14
C LYS A 106 14.32 5.14 -17.97
N ARG A 107 14.11 5.93 -19.02
CA ARG A 107 13.27 7.14 -18.98
C ARG A 107 11.81 6.81 -18.70
N ARG A 108 11.26 5.78 -19.36
CA ARG A 108 9.88 5.32 -19.14
C ARG A 108 9.69 4.78 -17.72
N GLU A 109 10.67 4.07 -17.19
CA GLU A 109 10.65 3.54 -15.83
C GLU A 109 10.68 4.65 -14.78
N ARG A 110 11.57 5.64 -14.93
CA ARG A 110 11.60 6.84 -14.08
C ARG A 110 10.27 7.57 -14.09
N GLN A 111 9.70 7.85 -15.27
CA GLN A 111 8.38 8.49 -15.37
C GLN A 111 7.26 7.67 -14.72
N ARG A 112 7.31 6.33 -14.79
CA ARG A 112 6.34 5.47 -14.10
C ARG A 112 6.52 5.55 -12.59
N GLN A 113 7.77 5.57 -12.11
CA GLN A 113 8.08 5.71 -10.69
C GLN A 113 7.62 7.07 -10.15
N ASP A 114 7.90 8.15 -10.86
CA ASP A 114 7.50 9.51 -10.47
C ASP A 114 5.96 9.62 -10.41
N ARG A 115 5.26 9.15 -11.43
CA ARG A 115 3.78 9.10 -11.40
C ARG A 115 3.23 8.28 -10.24
N ARG A 116 3.86 7.14 -9.89
CA ARG A 116 3.45 6.35 -8.72
C ARG A 116 3.68 7.11 -7.43
N ARG A 117 4.83 7.78 -7.28
CA ARG A 117 5.13 8.61 -6.10
C ARG A 117 4.12 9.75 -5.94
N GLU A 118 3.80 10.45 -7.03
CA GLU A 118 2.81 11.52 -7.04
C GLU A 118 1.41 11.01 -6.65
N GLN A 119 0.99 9.85 -7.18
CA GLN A 119 -0.26 9.20 -6.82
C GLN A 119 -0.30 8.81 -5.34
N ASP A 120 0.77 8.20 -4.83
CA ASP A 120 0.88 7.81 -3.43
C ASP A 120 0.85 9.03 -2.50
N GLU A 121 1.54 10.11 -2.86
CA GLU A 121 1.51 11.38 -2.11
C GLU A 121 0.13 12.04 -2.14
N HIS A 122 -0.54 12.01 -3.28
CA HIS A 122 -1.90 12.52 -3.41
C HIS A 122 -2.88 11.69 -2.57
N ALA A 123 -2.77 10.37 -2.61
CA ALA A 123 -3.58 9.47 -1.80
C ALA A 123 -3.35 9.69 -0.30
N ARG A 124 -2.09 9.85 0.13
CA ARG A 124 -1.74 10.18 1.52
C ARG A 124 -2.33 11.52 1.95
N ARG A 125 -2.23 12.56 1.12
CA ARG A 125 -2.81 13.89 1.40
C ARG A 125 -4.34 13.83 1.47
N SER A 126 -4.97 13.13 0.55
CA SER A 126 -6.42 12.95 0.52
C SER A 126 -6.93 12.23 1.76
N ARG A 127 -6.26 11.15 2.18
CA ARG A 127 -6.61 10.41 3.39
C ARG A 127 -6.49 11.28 4.64
N LYS A 128 -5.38 12.02 4.79
CA LYS A 128 -5.22 12.96 5.91
C LYS A 128 -6.33 14.00 5.97
N LEU A 129 -6.69 14.57 4.82
CA LEU A 129 -7.80 15.53 4.75
C LEU A 129 -9.13 14.89 5.18
N GLN A 130 -9.40 13.66 4.75
CA GLN A 130 -10.61 12.93 5.17
C GLN A 130 -10.62 12.69 6.69
N ASP A 131 -9.51 12.21 7.25
CA ASP A 131 -9.36 11.97 8.69
C ASP A 131 -9.56 13.27 9.49
N ASP A 132 -9.00 14.39 9.02
CA ASP A 132 -9.15 15.71 9.67
C ASP A 132 -10.61 16.21 9.60
N VAL A 133 -11.28 16.03 8.47
CA VAL A 133 -12.70 16.38 8.29
C VAL A 133 -13.55 15.54 9.24
N GLU A 134 -13.35 14.23 9.30
CA GLU A 134 -14.09 13.34 10.20
C GLU A 134 -13.88 13.70 11.67
N LEU A 135 -12.64 13.96 12.09
CA LEU A 135 -12.33 14.43 13.44
C LEU A 135 -13.03 15.75 13.75
N SER A 136 -13.09 16.68 12.79
CA SER A 136 -13.79 17.95 12.97
C SER A 136 -15.30 17.79 13.10
N LEU A 137 -15.90 16.91 12.29
CA LEU A 137 -17.32 16.58 12.34
C LEU A 137 -17.68 15.92 13.68
N ARG A 138 -16.92 14.92 14.10
CA ARG A 138 -17.12 14.23 15.38
C ARG A 138 -17.04 15.20 16.57
N ARG A 139 -16.06 16.11 16.55
CA ARG A 139 -15.97 17.18 17.57
C ARG A 139 -17.15 18.14 17.48
N GLY A 140 -17.62 18.46 16.28
CA GLY A 140 -18.80 19.28 16.05
C GLY A 140 -20.08 18.65 16.62
N GLU A 141 -20.32 17.39 16.31
CA GLU A 141 -21.47 16.61 16.82
C GLU A 141 -21.42 16.47 18.34
N ALA A 142 -20.25 16.15 18.90
CA ALA A 142 -20.09 16.08 20.36
C ALA A 142 -20.43 17.41 21.05
N ARG A 143 -20.06 18.57 20.44
CA ARG A 143 -20.45 19.89 20.96
C ARG A 143 -21.95 20.16 20.84
N LYS A 144 -22.60 19.72 19.76
CA LYS A 144 -24.05 19.87 19.59
C LYS A 144 -24.81 19.05 20.62
N LEU A 145 -24.50 17.76 20.72
CA LEU A 145 -25.07 16.88 21.74
C LEU A 145 -24.84 17.45 23.14
N ARG A 146 -23.64 17.96 23.41
CA ARG A 146 -23.35 18.59 24.69
C ARG A 146 -24.25 19.79 24.96
N LYS A 147 -24.42 20.68 23.98
CA LYS A 147 -25.29 21.85 24.10
C LYS A 147 -26.75 21.46 24.30
N GLU A 148 -27.20 20.38 23.65
CA GLU A 148 -28.54 19.83 23.83
C GLU A 148 -28.72 19.32 25.27
N TRP A 149 -27.77 18.53 25.79
CA TRP A 149 -27.80 18.05 27.17
C TRP A 149 -27.70 19.18 28.21
N ASP A 150 -26.84 20.18 27.98
CA ASP A 150 -26.77 21.36 28.85
C ASP A 150 -28.11 22.13 28.87
N GLY A 151 -28.78 22.22 27.71
CA GLY A 151 -30.11 22.81 27.59
C GLY A 151 -31.18 22.03 28.35
N LEU A 152 -31.23 20.70 28.17
CA LEU A 152 -32.16 19.83 28.90
C LEU A 152 -31.91 19.88 30.42
N TRP A 153 -30.65 19.97 30.84
CA TRP A 153 -30.29 20.12 32.23
C TRP A 153 -30.73 21.47 32.81
N ALA A 154 -30.56 22.56 32.04
CA ALA A 154 -31.04 23.88 32.41
C ALA A 154 -32.57 23.89 32.55
N ASP A 155 -33.29 23.31 31.57
CA ASP A 155 -34.76 23.19 31.62
C ASP A 155 -35.24 22.36 32.82
N TYR A 156 -34.50 21.29 33.18
CA TYR A 156 -34.74 20.54 34.40
C TYR A 156 -34.52 21.39 35.65
N ALA A 157 -33.38 22.07 35.75
CA ALA A 157 -33.04 22.91 36.91
C ALA A 157 -34.05 24.05 37.08
N ASP A 158 -34.45 24.70 35.99
CA ASP A 158 -35.45 25.77 35.95
C ASP A 158 -36.85 25.23 36.26
N GLY A 159 -37.24 24.09 35.69
CA GLY A 159 -38.51 23.42 36.00
C GLY A 159 -38.59 23.01 37.47
N TRP A 160 -37.45 22.65 38.06
CA TRP A 160 -37.34 22.29 39.47
C TRP A 160 -37.28 23.50 40.41
N ALA A 161 -36.73 24.62 39.94
CA ALA A 161 -36.75 25.91 40.65
C ALA A 161 -38.14 26.58 40.61
N ALA A 162 -38.80 26.55 39.45
CA ALA A 162 -40.17 27.02 39.24
C ALA A 162 -41.23 26.04 39.77
N TRP A 163 -40.81 24.86 40.23
CA TRP A 163 -41.66 23.80 40.76
C TRP A 163 -42.81 23.41 39.80
N MET A 164 -42.53 23.43 38.50
CA MET A 164 -43.48 23.07 37.45
C MET A 164 -43.39 21.58 37.15
N ALA A 165 -44.53 20.94 36.89
CA ALA A 165 -44.64 19.54 36.42
C ALA A 165 -43.77 19.20 35.19
N ASN A 166 -43.20 20.22 34.54
CA ASN A 166 -42.31 20.18 33.37
C ASN A 166 -40.92 19.60 33.67
N TRP A 167 -40.48 19.49 34.92
CA TRP A 167 -39.21 18.82 35.25
C TRP A 167 -39.19 17.34 34.80
N LEU A 168 -40.35 16.66 34.84
CA LEU A 168 -40.49 15.27 34.35
C LEU A 168 -40.35 15.19 32.82
N ALA A 169 -40.75 16.24 32.10
CA ALA A 169 -40.55 16.32 30.67
C ALA A 169 -39.07 16.53 30.31
N ALA A 170 -38.34 17.30 31.12
CA ALA A 170 -36.90 17.50 30.96
C ALA A 170 -36.10 16.21 31.21
N VAL A 171 -36.44 15.45 32.27
CA VAL A 171 -35.82 14.14 32.56
C VAL A 171 -36.15 13.07 31.51
N ALA A 172 -37.37 13.07 30.97
CA ALA A 172 -37.78 12.17 29.89
C ALA A 172 -37.08 12.46 28.54
N GLY A 173 -36.42 13.62 28.42
CA GLY A 173 -35.67 14.03 27.23
C GLY A 173 -36.50 14.00 25.93
N GLN A 174 -35.81 13.73 24.82
CA GLN A 174 -36.35 13.72 23.44
C GLN A 174 -37.46 12.68 23.18
N ARG A 175 -37.74 11.76 24.12
CA ARG A 175 -38.74 10.69 23.95
C ARG A 175 -40.14 11.02 24.45
N GLY A 176 -40.33 12.19 25.08
CA GLY A 176 -41.63 12.85 25.17
C GLY A 176 -42.81 12.00 25.69
N ARG A 177 -42.82 11.67 27.00
CA ARG A 177 -44.01 11.59 27.89
C ARG A 177 -43.60 11.01 29.26
N ARG A 178 -44.28 11.45 30.33
CA ARG A 178 -44.14 10.93 31.72
C ARG A 178 -44.27 9.40 31.85
N LYS A 179 -45.00 8.75 30.95
CA LYS A 179 -45.39 7.33 31.09
C LYS A 179 -44.34 6.34 30.59
N ASP A 180 -43.32 6.79 29.85
CA ASP A 180 -42.34 5.91 29.20
C ASP A 180 -40.91 6.13 29.74
N ILE A 181 -40.78 6.69 30.94
CA ILE A 181 -39.48 6.94 31.57
C ILE A 181 -38.91 5.61 32.08
N THR A 182 -37.85 5.13 31.45
CA THR A 182 -37.12 3.95 31.93
C THR A 182 -36.00 4.33 32.90
N GLU A 183 -35.57 3.38 33.73
CA GLU A 183 -34.40 3.54 34.60
C GLU A 183 -33.14 3.92 33.80
N GLU A 184 -33.02 3.40 32.58
CA GLU A 184 -31.91 3.69 31.67
C GLU A 184 -31.93 5.14 31.16
N ASP A 185 -33.11 5.69 30.86
CA ASP A 185 -33.24 7.08 30.42
C ASP A 185 -32.84 8.06 31.52
N VAL A 186 -33.30 7.82 32.75
CA VAL A 186 -32.96 8.64 33.92
C VAL A 186 -31.46 8.56 34.22
N ARG A 187 -30.88 7.35 34.15
CA ARG A 187 -29.44 7.15 34.30
C ARG A 187 -28.67 7.93 33.23
N THR A 188 -29.09 7.82 31.97
CA THR A 188 -28.45 8.51 30.85
C THR A 188 -28.52 10.02 31.04
N PHE A 189 -29.69 10.53 31.46
CA PHE A 189 -29.89 11.95 31.75
C PHE A 189 -28.92 12.47 32.81
N PHE A 190 -28.79 11.80 33.95
CA PHE A 190 -27.87 12.25 35.01
C PHE A 190 -26.40 12.07 34.62
N VAL A 191 -26.02 10.99 33.94
CA VAL A 191 -24.64 10.74 33.50
C VAL A 191 -24.19 11.76 32.45
N GLN A 192 -25.04 12.06 31.46
CA GLN A 192 -24.75 13.03 30.40
C GLN A 192 -24.90 14.47 30.90
N GLY A 193 -25.92 14.76 31.71
CA GLY A 193 -26.19 16.08 32.27
C GLY A 193 -25.11 16.56 33.26
N PHE A 194 -24.64 15.67 34.15
CA PHE A 194 -23.50 15.99 35.03
C PHE A 194 -22.14 15.88 34.35
N ASN A 195 -22.10 15.35 33.13
CA ASN A 195 -20.87 15.20 32.36
C ASN A 195 -19.78 14.47 33.16
N LEU A 196 -20.07 13.21 33.51
CA LEU A 196 -19.17 12.32 34.25
C LEU A 196 -17.73 12.36 33.70
N GLN A 197 -17.58 12.47 32.38
CA GLN A 197 -16.30 12.49 31.67
C GLN A 197 -15.44 13.74 31.97
N ALA A 198 -16.04 14.89 32.26
CA ALA A 198 -15.27 16.10 32.59
C ALA A 198 -15.17 16.38 34.09
N VAL A 199 -16.18 16.00 34.85
CA VAL A 199 -16.28 16.30 36.29
C VAL A 199 -15.55 15.23 37.13
N GLY A 200 -15.45 14.00 36.62
CA GLY A 200 -14.81 12.88 37.28
C GLY A 200 -15.71 12.21 38.34
N GLU A 201 -15.41 10.95 38.66
CA GLU A 201 -16.28 10.07 39.47
C GLU A 201 -16.59 10.64 40.86
N ARG A 202 -15.61 11.29 41.52
CA ARG A 202 -15.79 11.82 42.88
C ARG A 202 -16.77 13.00 42.94
N ALA A 203 -16.67 13.93 42.00
CA ALA A 203 -17.56 15.10 41.97
C ALA A 203 -18.94 14.71 41.41
N PHE A 204 -19.01 13.75 40.50
CA PHE A 204 -20.28 13.13 40.08
C PHE A 204 -21.01 12.45 41.26
N ALA A 205 -20.31 11.66 42.08
CA ALA A 205 -20.89 11.03 43.26
C ALA A 205 -21.39 12.05 44.30
N ALA A 206 -20.72 13.21 44.42
CA ALA A 206 -21.15 14.30 45.29
C ALA A 206 -22.44 14.98 44.76
N GLN A 207 -22.52 15.23 43.46
CA GLN A 207 -23.71 15.80 42.82
C GLN A 207 -24.91 14.85 42.88
N LEU A 208 -24.70 13.55 42.64
CA LEU A 208 -25.75 12.54 42.82
C LEU A 208 -26.24 12.46 44.27
N LYS A 209 -25.37 12.63 45.25
CA LYS A 209 -25.77 12.68 46.67
C LYS A 209 -26.68 13.88 46.95
N GLU A 210 -26.39 15.03 46.35
CA GLU A 210 -27.22 16.23 46.49
C GLU A 210 -28.61 16.03 45.85
N GLU A 211 -28.66 15.51 44.62
CA GLU A 211 -29.93 15.20 43.96
C GLU A 211 -30.71 14.11 44.71
N ARG A 212 -30.06 13.07 45.24
CA ARG A 212 -30.71 12.05 46.10
C ARG A 212 -31.43 12.69 47.28
N VAL A 213 -30.77 13.63 47.95
CA VAL A 213 -31.35 14.35 49.09
C VAL A 213 -32.50 15.24 48.63
N ARG A 214 -32.40 15.85 47.43
CA ARG A 214 -33.43 16.69 46.82
C ARG A 214 -34.67 15.90 46.39
N TRP A 215 -34.49 14.66 45.94
CA TRP A 215 -35.53 13.71 45.52
C TRP A 215 -36.15 12.91 46.66
N HIS A 216 -35.72 13.12 47.90
CA HIS A 216 -36.24 12.35 49.02
C HIS A 216 -37.76 12.61 49.21
N PRO A 217 -38.60 11.55 49.25
CA PRO A 217 -40.06 11.71 49.31
C PRO A 217 -40.53 12.63 50.44
N ASP A 218 -39.93 12.52 51.63
CA ASP A 218 -40.21 13.41 52.77
C ASP A 218 -39.89 14.88 52.48
N LYS A 219 -38.78 15.21 51.80
CA LYS A 219 -38.46 16.60 51.45
C LYS A 219 -39.42 17.18 50.43
N ILE A 220 -39.84 16.35 49.47
CA ILE A 220 -40.82 16.74 48.46
C ILE A 220 -42.20 16.93 49.09
N GLN A 221 -42.59 16.04 50.01
CA GLN A 221 -43.84 16.14 50.77
C GLN A 221 -43.87 17.38 51.69
N GLN A 222 -42.75 17.70 52.36
CA GLN A 222 -42.59 18.91 53.16
C GLN A 222 -42.71 20.19 52.31
N ARG A 223 -42.11 20.21 51.12
CA ARG A 223 -42.21 21.35 50.20
C ARG A 223 -43.59 21.52 49.56
N LEU A 224 -44.37 20.44 49.44
CA LEU A 224 -45.73 20.45 48.90
C LEU A 224 -46.82 20.72 49.95
N GLY A 225 -46.47 20.95 51.20
CA GLY A 225 -47.46 21.24 52.25
C GLY A 225 -48.34 20.05 52.61
N GLY A 226 -47.90 18.82 52.35
CA GLY A 226 -48.51 17.58 52.87
C GLY A 226 -49.62 16.94 52.02
N VAL A 227 -50.31 17.68 51.13
CA VAL A 227 -51.32 17.10 50.21
C VAL A 227 -50.75 17.02 48.81
N VAL A 228 -50.28 15.82 48.44
CA VAL A 228 -49.70 15.53 47.13
C VAL A 228 -50.55 14.50 46.41
N ASP A 229 -50.72 14.68 45.10
CA ASP A 229 -51.34 13.68 44.25
C ASP A 229 -50.58 12.34 44.34
N SER A 230 -51.32 11.25 44.49
CA SER A 230 -50.79 9.90 44.61
C SER A 230 -49.93 9.49 43.41
N ASP A 231 -50.27 9.97 42.21
CA ASP A 231 -49.49 9.71 41.00
C ASP A 231 -48.13 10.43 41.04
N VAL A 232 -48.09 11.68 41.54
CA VAL A 232 -46.85 12.43 41.69
C VAL A 232 -45.95 11.80 42.75
N MET A 233 -46.51 11.32 43.87
CA MET A 233 -45.72 10.63 44.90
C MET A 233 -45.14 9.30 44.40
N ARG A 234 -45.87 8.57 43.56
CA ARG A 234 -45.35 7.36 42.91
C ARG A 234 -44.17 7.68 42.00
N ASP A 235 -44.29 8.71 41.15
CA ASP A 235 -43.24 9.13 40.22
C ASP A 235 -41.99 9.62 40.97
N VAL A 236 -42.18 10.42 42.03
CA VAL A 236 -41.10 10.89 42.91
C VAL A 236 -40.37 9.73 43.57
N THR A 237 -41.12 8.74 44.08
CA THR A 237 -40.53 7.56 44.72
C THR A 237 -39.75 6.71 43.72
N ALA A 238 -40.27 6.53 42.51
CA ALA A 238 -39.57 5.82 41.43
C ALA A 238 -38.25 6.53 41.05
N MET A 239 -38.29 7.85 40.88
CA MET A 239 -37.10 8.68 40.62
C MET A 239 -36.06 8.56 41.75
N PHE A 240 -36.50 8.65 43.01
CA PHE A 240 -35.62 8.48 44.17
C PHE A 240 -34.93 7.11 44.17
N GLN A 241 -35.68 6.03 43.92
CA GLN A 241 -35.12 4.67 43.87
C GLN A 241 -34.09 4.50 42.75
N ILE A 242 -34.32 5.10 41.59
CA ILE A 242 -33.38 5.07 40.47
C ILE A 242 -32.09 5.84 40.82
N ILE A 243 -32.21 7.04 41.38
CA ILE A 243 -31.06 7.85 41.80
C ILE A 243 -30.28 7.16 42.93
N ASP A 244 -30.97 6.53 43.87
CA ASP A 244 -30.37 5.78 44.99
C ASP A 244 -29.56 4.57 44.48
N ARG A 245 -30.10 3.80 43.53
CA ARG A 245 -29.37 2.72 42.85
C ARG A 245 -28.15 3.24 42.08
N LEU A 246 -28.32 4.34 41.35
CA LEU A 246 -27.24 4.93 40.56
C LEU A 246 -26.09 5.42 41.47
N TRP A 247 -26.42 6.06 42.58
CA TRP A 247 -25.44 6.47 43.59
C TRP A 247 -24.74 5.27 44.23
N GLY A 248 -25.49 4.22 44.56
CA GLY A 248 -24.95 2.97 45.10
C GLY A 248 -23.97 2.26 44.16
N GLN A 249 -24.18 2.34 42.84
CA GLN A 249 -23.29 1.79 41.83
C GLN A 249 -22.04 2.63 41.55
N THR A 250 -22.04 3.91 41.92
CA THR A 250 -20.93 4.84 41.67
C THR A 250 -19.99 4.98 42.87
N ARG A 251 -20.27 4.27 43.98
CA ARG A 251 -19.53 4.30 45.23
C ARG A 251 -18.60 3.10 45.39
#